data_AF-A0A7X3QDI5-F1
#
_entry.id   AF-A0A7X3QDI5-F1
#
_cell.length_a   1.000
_cell.length_b   1.000
_cell.length_c   1.000
_cell.angle_alpha   90.00
_cell.angle_beta   90.00
_cell.angle_gamma   90.00
#
_symmetry.space_group_name_H-M   'P 1'
#
loop_
_entity.id
_entity.type
_entity.pdbx_description
1 polymer ?
#
loop_
_entity_poly.entity_id
_entity_poly.type
_entity_poly.pdbx_seq_one_letter_code
_entity_poly.pdbx_strand_id
1 'polypeptide(L)' 'EDTMSHSIANLEHHHFKFARFRRPGDVHVHFLGAGVLSHGAGIAAEAGDVFEIDVPAFGRPLRNPLRVHAAGPPVAAHPL' A
#
# COMPACT_ATOMS: atom_id res chain seq x y z
N GLU A 1 -14.54 -8.37 -6.05
CA GLU A 1 -13.27 -8.77 -5.37
C GLU A 1 -12.69 -10.01 -6.06
N ASP A 2 -12.78 -10.03 -7.40
CA ASP A 2 -13.06 -11.30 -8.10
C ASP A 2 -11.82 -12.17 -8.28
N THR A 3 -10.65 -11.63 -7.96
CA THR A 3 -9.34 -12.30 -8.04
C THR A 3 -8.61 -12.32 -6.70
N MET A 4 -9.28 -11.94 -5.60
CA MET A 4 -8.68 -11.89 -4.26
C MET A 4 -9.03 -13.13 -3.45
N SER A 5 -8.05 -13.66 -2.70
CA SER A 5 -8.24 -14.85 -1.85
C SER A 5 -9.09 -14.57 -0.60
N HIS A 6 -9.22 -13.30 -0.19
CA HIS A 6 -9.97 -12.88 0.98
C HIS A 6 -10.80 -11.63 0.65
N SER A 7 -12.03 -11.58 1.16
CA SER A 7 -12.83 -10.35 1.14
C SER A 7 -12.36 -9.37 2.21
N ILE A 8 -12.62 -8.09 2.01
CA ILE A 8 -12.34 -7.04 3.00
C ILE A 8 -13.03 -7.39 4.33
N ALA A 9 -14.30 -7.77 4.31
CA ALA A 9 -15.05 -8.12 5.51
C ALA A 9 -14.42 -9.28 6.32
N ASN A 10 -13.83 -10.27 5.63
CA ASN A 10 -13.11 -11.36 6.29
C ASN A 10 -11.82 -10.86 6.96
N LEU A 11 -11.05 -10.01 6.28
CA LEU A 11 -9.84 -9.41 6.83
C LEU A 11 -10.15 -8.55 8.06
N GLU A 12 -11.18 -7.72 7.97
CA GLU A 12 -11.65 -6.85 9.05
C GLU A 12 -12.15 -7.65 10.25
N HIS A 13 -12.94 -8.71 10.03
CA HIS A 13 -13.38 -9.60 11.12
C HIS A 13 -12.17 -10.14 11.90
N HIS A 14 -11.14 -10.62 11.20
CA HIS A 14 -9.97 -11.18 11.84
C HIS A 14 -9.05 -10.14 12.50
N HIS A 15 -8.97 -8.93 11.94
CA HIS A 15 -8.16 -7.84 12.50
C HIS A 15 -8.84 -7.16 13.70
N PHE A 16 -10.13 -6.86 13.57
CA PHE A 16 -10.87 -6.01 14.50
C PHE A 16 -11.64 -6.75 15.60
N LYS A 17 -11.62 -8.09 15.62
CA LYS A 17 -12.20 -8.87 16.73
C LYS A 17 -11.56 -8.57 18.09
N PHE A 18 -10.35 -8.02 18.11
CA PHE A 18 -9.67 -7.63 19.35
C PHE A 18 -9.62 -6.11 19.51
N ALA A 19 -10.08 -5.62 20.67
CA ALA A 19 -10.16 -4.18 20.96
C ALA A 19 -8.82 -3.44 20.87
N ARG A 20 -7.69 -4.12 21.12
CA ARG A 20 -6.34 -3.55 21.01
C ARG A 20 -5.97 -3.05 19.61
N PHE A 21 -6.68 -3.50 18.56
CA PHE A 21 -6.45 -3.10 17.17
C PHE A 21 -7.49 -2.07 16.69
N ARG A 22 -8.20 -1.39 17.60
CA ARG A 22 -9.25 -0.41 17.26
C ARG A 22 -9.07 0.86 18.10
N ARG A 23 -7.87 1.45 18.09
CA ARG A 23 -7.63 2.66 18.87
C ARG A 23 -8.03 3.87 18.02
N PRO A 24 -8.76 4.85 18.60
CA PRO A 24 -9.03 6.09 17.88
C PRO A 24 -7.74 6.73 17.36
N GLY A 25 -7.72 7.07 16.07
CA GLY A 25 -6.55 7.64 15.39
C GLY A 25 -5.66 6.64 14.66
N ASP A 26 -5.83 5.32 14.88
CA ASP A 26 -5.08 4.32 14.13
C ASP A 26 -5.51 4.33 12.64
N VAL A 27 -4.53 4.21 11.74
CA VAL A 27 -4.74 4.00 10.30
C VAL A 27 -4.43 2.55 9.97
N HIS A 28 -5.41 1.85 9.40
CA HIS A 28 -5.26 0.45 8.99
C HIS A 28 -5.08 0.38 7.47
N VAL A 29 -4.00 -0.25 7.02
CA VAL A 29 -3.69 -0.43 5.60
C VAL A 29 -3.69 -1.93 5.29
N HIS A 30 -4.58 -2.37 4.39
CA HIS A 30 -4.64 -3.74 3.91
C HIS A 30 -3.95 -3.85 2.55
N PHE A 31 -2.83 -4.57 2.51
CA PHE A 31 -2.14 -4.90 1.27
C PHE A 31 -2.75 -6.17 0.67
N LEU A 32 -3.49 -6.02 -0.43
CA LEU A 32 -4.21 -7.12 -1.09
C LEU A 32 -3.37 -7.83 -2.17
N GLY A 33 -2.06 -7.59 -2.16
CA GLY A 33 -1.12 -8.10 -3.17
C GLY A 33 -1.15 -7.30 -4.48
N ALA A 34 -0.31 -7.71 -5.43
CA ALA A 34 -0.28 -7.16 -6.78
C ALA A 34 -0.92 -8.15 -7.76
N GLY A 35 -1.86 -7.68 -8.59
CA GLY A 35 -2.51 -8.52 -9.60
C GLY A 35 -1.61 -8.93 -10.78
N VAL A 36 -0.43 -8.32 -10.91
CA VAL A 36 0.50 -8.55 -12.03
C VAL A 36 1.94 -8.58 -11.51
N LEU A 37 2.74 -9.53 -12.02
CA LEU A 37 4.17 -9.66 -11.72
C LEU A 37 5.01 -8.76 -12.63
N SER A 38 5.02 -7.45 -12.38
CA SER A 38 5.73 -6.44 -13.18
C SER A 38 7.23 -6.73 -13.35
N HIS A 39 7.91 -7.16 -12.29
CA HIS A 39 9.33 -7.50 -12.37
C HIS A 39 9.61 -8.70 -13.28
N GLY A 40 8.75 -9.72 -13.27
CA GLY A 40 8.84 -10.87 -14.17
C GLY A 40 8.62 -10.49 -15.64
N ALA A 41 7.96 -9.35 -15.89
CA ALA A 41 7.78 -8.78 -17.22
C ALA A 41 8.90 -7.81 -17.63
N GLY A 42 10.00 -7.72 -16.87
CA GLY A 42 11.13 -6.84 -17.17
C GLY A 42 10.87 -5.35 -16.89
N ILE A 43 9.78 -5.01 -16.19
CA ILE A 43 9.50 -3.65 -15.77
C ILE A 43 10.27 -3.38 -14.48
N ALA A 44 11.29 -2.53 -14.56
CA ALA A 44 12.07 -2.05 -13.44
C ALA A 44 11.77 -0.57 -13.20
N ALA A 45 11.76 -0.17 -11.94
CA ALA A 45 11.53 1.23 -11.57
C ALA A 45 12.83 2.03 -11.72
N GLU A 46 12.73 3.20 -12.31
CA GLU A 46 13.86 4.09 -12.63
C GLU A 46 13.73 5.45 -11.92
N ALA A 47 14.87 6.13 -11.75
CA ALA A 47 14.88 7.45 -11.13
C ALA A 47 14.05 8.44 -11.97
N GLY A 48 13.08 9.10 -11.35
CA GLY A 48 12.17 10.01 -12.03
C GLY A 48 10.81 9.41 -12.40
N ASP A 49 10.63 8.09 -12.28
CA ASP A 49 9.32 7.46 -12.43
C ASP A 49 8.31 8.03 -11.43
N VAL A 50 7.02 7.98 -11.78
CA VAL A 50 5.92 8.36 -10.87
C VAL A 50 5.04 7.15 -10.64
N PHE A 51 4.99 6.69 -9.40
CA PHE A 51 4.00 5.70 -8.98
C PHE A 51 2.66 6.40 -8.77
N GLU A 52 1.67 6.05 -9.59
CA GLU A 52 0.32 6.59 -9.51
C GLU A 52 -0.67 5.51 -9.06
N ILE A 53 -1.49 5.86 -8.08
CA ILE A 53 -2.64 5.05 -7.64
C ILE A 53 -3.87 5.92 -7.83
N ASP A 54 -4.77 5.47 -8.70
CA ASP A 54 -6.04 6.13 -8.97
C ASP A 54 -7.20 5.19 -8.69
N VAL A 55 -8.23 5.73 -8.06
CA VAL A 55 -9.48 5.03 -7.78
C VAL A 55 -10.59 6.05 -7.96
N PRO A 56 -11.54 5.87 -8.89
CA PRO A 56 -12.57 6.88 -9.19
C PRO A 56 -13.39 7.35 -7.99
N ALA A 57 -13.54 6.50 -6.97
CA ALA A 57 -14.21 6.85 -5.72
C ALA A 57 -13.39 7.77 -4.79
N PHE A 58 -12.07 7.84 -4.97
CA PHE A 58 -11.13 8.57 -4.13
C PHE A 58 -10.50 9.76 -4.87
N GLY A 59 -11.32 10.76 -5.17
CA GLY A 59 -10.85 12.12 -5.52
C GLY A 59 -9.67 12.20 -6.49
N ARG A 60 -8.58 12.87 -6.06
CA ARG A 60 -7.38 13.04 -6.88
C ARG A 60 -6.47 11.81 -6.77
N PRO A 61 -5.80 11.39 -7.86
CA PRO A 61 -4.86 10.28 -7.81
C PRO A 61 -3.69 10.57 -6.88
N LEU A 62 -3.24 9.54 -6.16
CA LEU A 62 -2.03 9.60 -5.36
C LEU A 62 -0.83 9.39 -6.27
N ARG A 63 0.07 10.39 -6.33
CA ARG A 63 1.28 10.36 -7.16
C ARG A 63 2.52 10.46 -6.28
N ASN A 64 3.41 9.49 -6.39
CA ASN A 64 4.66 9.42 -5.64
C ASN A 64 5.87 9.32 -6.60
N PRO A 65 6.61 10.41 -6.84
CA PRO A 65 7.80 10.38 -7.69
C PRO A 65 8.94 9.60 -7.01
N LEU A 66 9.54 8.67 -7.75
CA LEU A 66 10.66 7.86 -7.30
C LEU A 66 11.97 8.67 -7.34
N ARG A 67 12.57 8.82 -6.16
CA ARG A 67 13.94 9.31 -6.02
C ARG A 67 14.83 8.18 -5.54
N VAL A 68 15.87 7.89 -6.30
CA VAL A 68 16.89 6.90 -5.92
C VAL A 68 18.02 7.63 -5.22
N HIS A 69 18.32 7.20 -4.00
CA HIS A 69 19.43 7.70 -3.21
C HIS A 69 20.49 6.61 -3.06
N ALA A 70 21.75 7.02 -2.87
CA ALA A 70 22.78 6.10 -2.41
C ALA A 70 22.34 5.45 -1.09
N ALA A 71 22.73 4.18 -0.88
CA ALA A 71 22.43 3.48 0.36
C ALA A 71 22.86 4.31 1.57
N GLY A 72 21.89 4.63 2.42
CA GLY A 72 22.08 5.37 3.67
C GLY A 72 21.51 4.58 4.84
N PRO A 73 21.60 5.11 6.07
CA PRO A 73 20.90 4.52 7.20
C PRO A 73 19.39 4.46 6.93
N PRO A 74 18.65 3.47 7.49
CA PRO A 74 17.20 3.38 7.34
C PRO A 74 16.52 4.69 7.76
N VAL A 75 15.51 5.12 6.99
CA VAL A 75 14.71 6.29 7.35
C VAL A 75 13.85 5.94 8.57
N ALA A 76 13.92 6.76 9.62
CA ALA A 76 13.07 6.60 10.78
C ALA A 76 11.63 6.95 10.42
N ALA A 77 10.70 6.02 10.67
CA ALA A 77 9.28 6.34 10.63
C ALA A 77 8.91 7.12 11.88
N HIS A 78 8.37 8.33 11.70
CA HIS A 78 7.80 9.10 12.79
C HIS A 78 6.31 8.74 12.92
N PRO A 79 5.79 8.54 14.15
CA PRO A 79 4.35 8.46 14.36
C PRO A 79 3.68 9.71 13.77
N LEU A 80 2.50 9.51 13.15
CA LEU A 80 1.62 10.62 12.77
C LEU A 80 1.11 11.36 14.01
#